data_AF-F3G588-F1
#
_entry.id   AF-F3G588-F1
#
_cell.length_a   1.000
_cell.length_b   1.000
_cell.length_c   1.000
_cell.angle_alpha   90.00
_cell.angle_beta   90.00
_cell.angle_gamma   90.00
#
_symmetry.space_group_name_H-M   'P 1'
#
loop_
_entity.id
_entity.type
_entity.pdbx_description
1 polymer ?
#
loop_
_entity_poly.entity_id
_entity_poly.type
_entity_poly.pdbx_seq_one_letter_code
_entity_poly.pdbx_strand_id
1 'polypeptide(L)'
;MHLLTLRYLTGMQSILARRVAHTVGCLLIIAVLALELRFGLLQLSEHYNAWRWLGWAIVPSLFLLAMSSTRQWPWPVNACPEAYHLGAAAPLAVLMLAWFWLANTFSDGAADPLPYIPLLNPLEIGLLLSLAGVCLWLRKHVMRLGNAALLVAGASLFALVTAMVMRTAHHWADVPWNTGALLDSMRVQAGLSIVWTLMALALMIGGHMRSNRQLWLGGAALIGVVVVKLFFVELSNRGGMERIVSFIGVGILLLVVGYFAPLPPKHSVTEVGEKPGPGPTAAPDTL
;
A
#
# COMPACT_ATOMS: atom_id res chain seq x y z
N MET A 1 -18.67 -30.63 4.27
CA MET A 1 -20.00 -30.79 3.64
C MET A 1 -20.17 -29.93 2.40
N HIS A 2 -20.07 -28.59 2.46
CA HIS A 2 -20.28 -27.70 1.30
C HIS A 2 -19.53 -28.08 0.00
N LEU A 3 -18.23 -28.35 0.11
CA LEU A 3 -17.41 -28.73 -1.05
C LEU A 3 -17.84 -30.08 -1.66
N LEU A 4 -18.29 -31.04 -0.85
CA LEU A 4 -18.79 -32.33 -1.33
C LEU A 4 -20.12 -32.16 -2.08
N THR A 5 -21.00 -31.29 -1.58
CA THR A 5 -22.25 -30.94 -2.25
C THR A 5 -22.00 -30.28 -3.61
N LEU A 6 -21.01 -29.38 -3.70
CA LEU A 6 -20.57 -28.80 -4.97
C LEU A 6 -20.06 -29.85 -5.97
N ARG A 7 -19.32 -30.86 -5.48
CA ARG A 7 -18.80 -31.96 -6.31
C ARG A 7 -19.89 -32.91 -6.79
N TYR A 8 -20.96 -33.07 -6.01
CA TYR A 8 -22.08 -33.95 -6.36
C TYR A 8 -23.05 -33.31 -7.34
N LEU A 9 -23.26 -31.99 -7.24
CA LEU A 9 -24.25 -31.25 -8.04
C LEU A 9 -23.68 -30.63 -9.33
N THR A 10 -22.42 -30.91 -9.68
CA THR A 10 -21.67 -30.24 -10.76
C THR A 10 -22.34 -30.30 -12.15
N GLY A 11 -23.24 -31.28 -12.39
CA GLY A 11 -23.95 -31.47 -13.65
C GLY A 11 -25.43 -31.07 -13.65
N MET A 12 -26.01 -30.68 -12.51
CA MET A 12 -27.45 -30.37 -12.39
C MET A 12 -27.75 -28.87 -12.20
N GLN A 13 -26.72 -28.05 -12.03
CA GLN A 13 -26.87 -26.62 -11.74
C GLN A 13 -26.63 -25.76 -12.98
N SER A 14 -27.38 -24.66 -13.10
CA SER A 14 -27.10 -23.63 -14.08
C SER A 14 -25.72 -22.99 -13.82
N ILE A 15 -25.11 -22.42 -14.86
CA ILE A 15 -23.77 -21.80 -14.78
C ILE A 15 -23.72 -20.72 -13.68
N LEU A 16 -24.78 -19.92 -13.55
CA LEU A 16 -24.89 -18.88 -12.53
C LEU A 16 -24.99 -19.47 -11.12
N ALA A 17 -25.87 -20.47 -10.91
CA ALA A 17 -26.04 -21.11 -9.61
C ALA A 17 -24.74 -21.75 -9.11
N ARG A 18 -24.00 -22.41 -10.01
CA ARG A 18 -22.68 -22.96 -9.72
C ARG A 18 -21.68 -21.87 -9.30
N ARG A 19 -21.58 -20.77 -10.06
CA ARG A 19 -20.69 -19.64 -9.72
C ARG A 19 -21.01 -19.07 -8.34
N VAL A 20 -22.27 -18.79 -8.06
CA VAL A 20 -22.73 -18.27 -6.76
C VAL A 20 -22.40 -19.25 -5.64
N ALA A 21 -22.66 -20.55 -5.81
CA ALA A 21 -22.39 -21.56 -4.79
C ALA A 21 -20.89 -21.72 -4.49
N HIS A 22 -20.02 -21.62 -5.51
CA HIS A 22 -18.56 -21.59 -5.32
C HIS A 22 -18.11 -20.31 -4.59
N THR A 23 -18.58 -19.13 -5.00
CA THR A 23 -18.19 -17.85 -4.39
C THR A 23 -18.68 -17.74 -2.95
N VAL A 24 -19.97 -17.95 -2.68
CA VAL A 24 -20.55 -17.87 -1.34
C VAL A 24 -19.93 -18.93 -0.43
N GLY A 25 -19.77 -20.15 -0.95
CA GLY A 25 -19.08 -21.22 -0.24
C GLY A 25 -17.66 -20.86 0.17
N CYS A 26 -16.90 -20.27 -0.75
CA CYS A 26 -15.54 -19.84 -0.48
C CYS A 26 -15.50 -18.75 0.58
N LEU A 27 -16.36 -17.73 0.46
CA LEU A 27 -16.43 -16.64 1.44
C LEU A 27 -16.85 -17.14 2.82
N LEU A 28 -17.81 -18.07 2.90
CA LEU A 28 -18.22 -18.70 4.15
C LEU A 28 -17.05 -19.44 4.81
N ILE A 29 -16.32 -20.25 4.04
CA ILE A 29 -15.15 -20.98 4.56
C ILE A 29 -14.08 -20.00 5.05
N ILE A 30 -13.78 -18.95 4.29
CA ILE A 30 -12.82 -17.91 4.70
C ILE A 30 -13.28 -17.23 5.99
N ALA A 31 -14.56 -16.88 6.09
CA ALA A 31 -15.13 -16.23 7.27
C ALA A 31 -15.03 -17.13 8.51
N VAL A 32 -15.41 -18.41 8.39
CA VAL A 32 -15.30 -19.39 9.48
C VAL A 32 -13.84 -19.57 9.90
N LEU A 33 -12.92 -19.77 8.95
CA LEU A 33 -11.50 -19.93 9.25
C LEU A 33 -10.90 -18.68 9.90
N ALA A 34 -11.29 -17.47 9.46
CA ALA A 34 -10.85 -16.22 10.07
C ALA A 34 -11.40 -16.06 11.50
N LEU A 35 -12.66 -16.47 11.73
CA LEU A 35 -13.26 -16.48 13.07
C LEU A 35 -12.55 -17.46 13.99
N GLU A 36 -12.33 -18.71 13.56
CA GLU A 36 -11.61 -19.73 14.33
C GLU A 36 -10.18 -19.27 14.65
N LEU A 37 -9.45 -18.73 13.67
CA LEU A 37 -8.11 -18.23 13.89
C LEU A 37 -8.10 -17.06 14.89
N ARG A 38 -9.07 -16.13 14.76
CA ARG A 38 -9.24 -15.05 15.74
C ARG A 38 -9.52 -15.59 17.13
N PHE A 39 -10.41 -16.57 17.27
CA PHE A 39 -10.71 -17.18 18.57
C PHE A 39 -9.48 -17.87 19.17
N GLY A 40 -8.71 -18.61 18.37
CA GLY A 40 -7.46 -19.21 18.82
C GLY A 40 -6.42 -18.17 19.26
N LEU A 41 -6.26 -17.09 18.49
CA LEU A 41 -5.36 -15.99 18.87
C LEU A 41 -5.83 -15.22 20.11
N LEU A 42 -7.14 -15.09 20.32
CA LEU A 42 -7.70 -14.51 21.54
C LEU A 42 -7.42 -15.37 22.78
N GLN A 43 -7.39 -16.70 22.66
CA GLN A 43 -7.01 -17.56 23.78
C GLN A 43 -5.54 -17.40 24.18
N LEU A 44 -4.69 -16.95 23.25
CA LEU A 44 -3.27 -16.67 23.51
C LEU A 44 -3.04 -15.30 24.16
N SER A 45 -4.02 -14.39 24.13
CA SER A 45 -3.89 -13.04 24.70
C SER A 45 -5.12 -12.69 25.56
N GLU A 46 -4.95 -12.56 26.87
CA GLU A 46 -6.07 -12.24 27.79
C GLU A 46 -6.69 -10.84 27.57
N HIS A 47 -6.04 -9.97 26.79
CA HIS A 47 -6.44 -8.57 26.59
C HIS A 47 -6.76 -8.21 25.13
N TYR A 48 -7.46 -7.09 24.95
CA TYR A 48 -7.97 -6.55 23.68
C TYR A 48 -6.82 -6.04 22.77
N ASN A 49 -6.02 -6.95 22.20
CA ASN A 49 -4.71 -6.62 21.62
C ASN A 49 -4.61 -6.87 20.09
N ALA A 50 -3.46 -6.54 19.51
CA ALA A 50 -3.08 -6.67 18.10
C ALA A 50 -3.30 -8.08 17.50
N TRP A 51 -3.23 -9.12 18.33
CA TRP A 51 -3.53 -10.51 17.97
C TRP A 51 -4.90 -10.69 17.34
N ARG A 52 -5.91 -9.96 17.85
CA ARG A 52 -7.27 -10.03 17.34
C ARG A 52 -7.40 -9.42 15.94
N TRP A 53 -6.68 -8.32 15.71
CA TRP A 53 -6.59 -7.69 14.39
C TRP A 53 -5.94 -8.67 13.41
N LEU A 54 -4.81 -9.26 13.79
CA LEU A 54 -4.10 -10.24 12.96
C LEU A 54 -4.98 -11.44 12.58
N GLY A 55 -5.77 -11.98 13.51
CA GLY A 55 -6.65 -13.13 13.26
C GLY A 55 -7.67 -12.90 12.14
N TRP A 56 -8.19 -11.67 12.03
CA TRP A 56 -9.07 -11.29 10.92
C TRP A 56 -8.34 -11.16 9.59
N ALA A 57 -7.05 -10.80 9.61
CA ALA A 57 -6.31 -10.44 8.41
C ALA A 57 -5.64 -11.63 7.73
N ILE A 58 -5.11 -12.60 8.48
CA ILE A 58 -4.24 -13.66 7.93
C ILE A 58 -4.96 -14.45 6.83
N VAL A 59 -6.09 -15.10 7.16
CA VAL A 59 -6.79 -16.00 6.23
C VAL A 59 -7.21 -15.27 4.94
N PRO A 60 -7.92 -14.12 5.00
CA PRO A 60 -8.33 -13.43 3.78
C PRO A 60 -7.15 -12.88 2.98
N SER A 61 -6.09 -12.40 3.63
CA SER A 61 -4.89 -11.91 2.94
C SER A 61 -4.14 -13.03 2.24
N LEU A 62 -3.96 -14.18 2.89
CA LEU A 62 -3.35 -15.36 2.28
C LEU A 62 -4.19 -15.89 1.11
N PHE A 63 -5.51 -15.83 1.20
CA PHE A 63 -6.39 -16.16 0.08
C PHE A 63 -6.16 -15.22 -1.12
N LEU A 64 -6.11 -13.90 -0.89
CA LEU A 64 -5.81 -12.93 -1.94
C LEU A 64 -4.45 -13.19 -2.60
N LEU A 65 -3.42 -13.48 -1.79
CA LEU A 65 -2.09 -13.84 -2.28
C LEU A 65 -2.15 -15.13 -3.13
N ALA A 66 -2.85 -16.16 -2.65
CA ALA A 66 -3.03 -17.43 -3.36
C ALA A 66 -3.71 -17.25 -4.72
N MET A 67 -4.78 -16.44 -4.79
CA MET A 67 -5.51 -16.18 -6.04
C MET A 67 -4.75 -15.21 -6.96
N SER A 68 -3.83 -14.41 -6.41
CA SER A 68 -2.90 -13.58 -7.20
C SER A 68 -1.76 -14.40 -7.83
N SER A 69 -1.46 -15.61 -7.34
CA SER A 69 -0.42 -16.50 -7.90
C SER A 69 -0.75 -17.01 -9.31
N THR A 70 0.26 -17.25 -10.15
CA THR A 70 0.11 -17.91 -11.46
C THR A 70 -0.10 -19.42 -11.36
N ARG A 71 -0.09 -19.97 -10.13
CA ARG A 71 -0.29 -21.39 -9.86
C ARG A 71 -1.64 -21.88 -10.37
N GLN A 72 -1.63 -23.03 -11.04
CA GLN A 72 -2.86 -23.77 -11.34
C GLN A 72 -3.32 -24.51 -10.09
N TRP A 73 -4.41 -24.04 -9.51
CA TRP A 73 -4.97 -24.64 -8.31
C TRP A 73 -5.82 -25.85 -8.68
N PRO A 74 -5.73 -26.98 -7.93
CA PRO A 74 -6.59 -28.13 -8.15
C PRO A 74 -8.05 -27.80 -7.82
N TRP A 75 -8.92 -28.81 -7.93
CA TRP A 75 -10.29 -28.69 -7.43
C TRP A 75 -10.28 -28.21 -5.96
N PRO A 76 -11.13 -27.24 -5.57
CA PRO A 76 -12.32 -26.75 -6.27
C PRO A 76 -12.09 -25.52 -7.18
N VAL A 77 -10.89 -24.96 -7.21
CA VAL A 77 -10.61 -23.67 -7.90
C VAL A 77 -10.62 -23.83 -9.42
N ASN A 78 -9.95 -24.86 -9.96
CA ASN A 78 -9.95 -25.11 -11.41
C ASN A 78 -11.35 -25.36 -11.99
N ALA A 79 -12.29 -25.83 -11.17
CA ALA A 79 -13.66 -26.07 -11.61
C ALA A 79 -14.41 -24.76 -11.86
N CYS A 80 -14.11 -23.67 -11.15
CA CYS A 80 -14.76 -22.39 -11.39
C CYS A 80 -13.82 -21.19 -11.14
N PRO A 81 -12.79 -20.98 -11.99
CA PRO A 81 -11.72 -20.02 -11.70
C PRO A 81 -12.22 -18.59 -11.46
N GLU A 82 -13.20 -18.13 -12.25
CA GLU A 82 -13.79 -16.79 -12.11
C GLU A 82 -14.45 -16.58 -10.74
N ALA A 83 -15.09 -17.60 -10.17
CA ALA A 83 -15.77 -17.51 -8.87
C ALA A 83 -14.79 -17.26 -7.72
N TYR A 84 -13.55 -17.76 -7.83
CA TYR A 84 -12.49 -17.58 -6.82
C TYR A 84 -11.63 -16.34 -7.08
N HIS A 85 -11.14 -16.17 -8.31
CA HIS A 85 -10.21 -15.10 -8.67
C HIS A 85 -10.88 -13.73 -8.75
N LEU A 86 -12.17 -13.65 -9.06
CA LEU A 86 -12.92 -12.39 -9.16
C LEU A 86 -14.09 -12.38 -8.17
N GLY A 87 -14.95 -13.42 -8.20
CA GLY A 87 -16.17 -13.45 -7.39
C GLY A 87 -15.91 -13.32 -5.89
N ALA A 88 -15.02 -14.16 -5.33
CA ALA A 88 -14.67 -14.13 -3.91
C ALA A 88 -13.56 -13.11 -3.61
N ALA A 89 -12.52 -13.03 -4.46
CA ALA A 89 -11.37 -12.18 -4.18
C ALA A 89 -11.68 -10.67 -4.29
N ALA A 90 -12.56 -10.22 -5.18
CA ALA A 90 -12.88 -8.79 -5.31
C ALA A 90 -13.52 -8.18 -4.05
N PRO A 91 -14.64 -8.73 -3.51
CA PRO A 91 -15.21 -8.21 -2.27
C PRO A 91 -14.24 -8.35 -1.10
N LEU A 92 -13.41 -9.40 -1.09
CA LEU A 92 -12.41 -9.60 -0.06
C LEU A 92 -11.29 -8.56 -0.13
N ALA A 93 -10.86 -8.15 -1.32
CA ALA A 93 -9.86 -7.11 -1.49
C ALA A 93 -10.38 -5.75 -0.99
N VAL A 94 -11.65 -5.42 -1.29
CA VAL A 94 -12.30 -4.21 -0.76
C VAL A 94 -12.40 -4.27 0.76
N LEU A 95 -12.85 -5.42 1.30
CA LEU A 95 -12.95 -5.63 2.74
C LEU A 95 -11.59 -5.52 3.42
N MET A 96 -10.53 -6.08 2.85
CA MET A 96 -9.18 -6.02 3.40
C MET A 96 -8.57 -4.63 3.33
N LEU A 97 -8.87 -3.86 2.29
CA LEU A 97 -8.46 -2.45 2.24
C LEU A 97 -9.19 -1.62 3.30
N ALA A 98 -10.51 -1.82 3.47
CA ALA A 98 -11.27 -1.15 4.52
C ALA A 98 -10.78 -1.55 5.93
N TRP A 99 -10.53 -2.85 6.13
CA TRP A 99 -9.96 -3.39 7.36
C TRP A 99 -8.58 -2.79 7.65
N PHE A 100 -7.72 -2.67 6.63
CA PHE A 100 -6.40 -2.06 6.74
C PHE A 100 -6.48 -0.63 7.28
N TRP A 101 -7.34 0.21 6.70
CA TRP A 101 -7.48 1.60 7.15
C TRP A 101 -8.06 1.68 8.56
N LEU A 102 -9.07 0.86 8.87
CA LEU A 102 -9.66 0.79 10.20
C LEU A 102 -8.63 0.38 11.25
N ALA A 103 -7.92 -0.72 11.02
CA ALA A 103 -6.90 -1.24 11.93
C ALA A 103 -5.74 -0.25 12.07
N ASN A 104 -5.30 0.37 10.98
CA ASN A 104 -4.19 1.31 11.01
C ASN A 104 -4.52 2.60 11.77
N THR A 105 -5.77 3.07 11.73
CA THR A 105 -6.18 4.30 12.41
C THR A 105 -6.49 4.08 13.89
N PHE A 106 -7.16 2.98 14.24
CA PHE A 106 -7.71 2.81 15.59
C PHE A 106 -6.87 1.92 16.51
N SER A 107 -5.98 1.08 15.98
CA SER A 107 -5.18 0.17 16.80
C SER A 107 -3.87 0.83 17.25
N ASP A 108 -3.61 0.80 18.55
CA ASP A 108 -2.36 1.24 19.20
C ASP A 108 -1.20 0.24 18.99
N GLY A 109 -1.50 -0.96 18.52
CA GLY A 109 -0.51 -2.03 18.29
C GLY A 109 -0.06 -2.75 19.56
N ALA A 110 -0.74 -2.58 20.70
CA ALA A 110 -0.45 -3.35 21.91
C ALA A 110 -0.57 -4.85 21.61
N ALA A 111 0.45 -5.63 21.95
CA ALA A 111 0.55 -7.04 21.55
C ALA A 111 0.91 -7.96 22.72
N ASP A 112 0.50 -7.61 23.95
CA ASP A 112 0.86 -8.39 25.15
C ASP A 112 0.59 -9.89 24.94
N PRO A 113 1.52 -10.76 25.37
CA PRO A 113 2.72 -10.45 26.17
C PRO A 113 3.95 -9.99 25.35
N LEU A 114 3.84 -9.84 24.02
CA LEU A 114 4.98 -9.43 23.19
C LEU A 114 5.21 -7.91 23.27
N PRO A 115 6.48 -7.47 23.37
CA PRO A 115 6.81 -6.06 23.25
C PRO A 115 6.50 -5.55 21.85
N TYR A 116 6.14 -4.27 21.74
CA TYR A 116 5.99 -3.62 20.45
C TYR A 116 7.36 -3.46 19.78
N ILE A 117 7.54 -4.16 18.65
CA ILE A 117 8.67 -3.99 17.75
C ILE A 117 8.10 -3.61 16.37
N PRO A 118 8.46 -2.42 15.82
CA PRO A 118 8.02 -2.03 14.49
C PRO A 118 8.30 -3.13 13.45
N LEU A 119 7.42 -3.27 12.46
CA LEU A 119 7.46 -4.31 11.40
C LEU A 119 7.22 -5.76 11.87
N LEU A 120 7.65 -6.13 13.08
CA LEU A 120 7.51 -7.49 13.63
C LEU A 120 6.26 -7.65 14.50
N ASN A 121 5.61 -6.56 14.87
CA ASN A 121 4.38 -6.60 15.63
C ASN A 121 3.25 -7.29 14.83
N PRO A 122 2.39 -8.10 15.51
CA PRO A 122 1.27 -8.79 14.87
C PRO A 122 0.37 -7.90 14.01
N LEU A 123 0.08 -6.67 14.44
CA LEU A 123 -0.77 -5.74 13.69
C LEU A 123 -0.09 -5.36 12.37
N GLU A 124 1.17 -4.96 12.42
CA GLU A 124 1.99 -4.54 11.29
C GLU A 124 2.13 -5.66 10.26
N ILE A 125 2.33 -6.90 10.70
CA ILE A 125 2.34 -8.08 9.83
C ILE A 125 1.00 -8.23 9.12
N GLY A 126 -0.12 -8.11 9.84
CA GLY A 126 -1.45 -8.17 9.24
C GLY A 126 -1.72 -7.05 8.23
N LEU A 127 -1.29 -5.83 8.53
CA LEU A 127 -1.38 -4.67 7.65
C LEU A 127 -0.53 -4.85 6.38
N LEU A 128 0.69 -5.36 6.50
CA LEU A 128 1.57 -5.64 5.36
C LEU A 128 1.02 -6.78 4.49
N LEU A 129 0.53 -7.87 5.09
CA LEU A 129 -0.06 -9.00 4.37
C LEU A 129 -1.32 -8.59 3.61
N SER A 130 -2.22 -7.85 4.26
CA SER A 130 -3.45 -7.37 3.63
C SER A 130 -3.15 -6.41 2.48
N LEU A 131 -2.24 -5.45 2.67
CA LEU A 131 -1.84 -4.52 1.62
C LEU A 131 -1.16 -5.24 0.44
N ALA A 132 -0.28 -6.20 0.72
CA ALA A 132 0.36 -7.02 -0.32
C ALA A 132 -0.67 -7.85 -1.11
N GLY A 133 -1.59 -8.53 -0.42
CA GLY A 133 -2.66 -9.31 -1.05
C GLY A 133 -3.54 -8.46 -1.97
N VAL A 134 -3.98 -7.30 -1.48
CA VAL A 134 -4.77 -6.35 -2.26
C VAL A 134 -3.99 -5.83 -3.47
N CYS A 135 -2.73 -5.43 -3.28
CA CYS A 135 -1.91 -4.87 -4.36
C CYS A 135 -1.61 -5.89 -5.46
N LEU A 136 -1.24 -7.13 -5.10
CA LEU A 136 -0.94 -8.17 -6.07
C LEU A 136 -2.20 -8.61 -6.83
N TRP A 137 -3.33 -8.71 -6.13
CA TRP A 137 -4.61 -9.03 -6.76
C TRP A 137 -5.06 -7.92 -7.74
N LEU A 138 -5.01 -6.65 -7.32
CA LEU A 138 -5.35 -5.50 -8.16
C LEU A 138 -4.48 -5.44 -9.42
N ARG A 139 -3.15 -5.61 -9.27
CA ARG A 139 -2.22 -5.59 -10.40
C ARG A 139 -2.52 -6.67 -11.44
N LYS A 140 -2.95 -7.85 -11.00
CA LYS A 140 -3.21 -8.99 -11.88
C LYS A 140 -4.58 -8.94 -12.54
N HIS A 141 -5.61 -8.55 -11.80
CA HIS A 141 -7.00 -8.71 -12.24
C HIS A 141 -7.70 -7.40 -12.60
N VAL A 142 -7.16 -6.27 -12.18
CA VAL A 142 -7.81 -4.96 -12.33
C VAL A 142 -6.88 -4.00 -13.09
N MET A 143 -6.52 -4.40 -14.32
CA MET A 143 -5.68 -3.61 -15.23
C MET A 143 -6.22 -2.21 -15.49
N ARG A 144 -7.54 -2.01 -15.39
CA ARG A 144 -8.22 -0.75 -15.67
C ARG A 144 -8.00 0.33 -14.61
N LEU A 145 -7.52 -0.05 -13.41
CA LEU A 145 -7.29 0.93 -12.33
C LEU A 145 -6.00 1.74 -12.50
N GLY A 146 -5.06 1.31 -13.36
CA GLY A 146 -3.85 2.05 -13.73
C GLY A 146 -3.17 2.78 -12.56
N ASN A 147 -3.05 4.10 -12.67
CA ASN A 147 -2.40 4.96 -11.67
C ASN A 147 -3.18 5.05 -10.35
N ALA A 148 -4.51 4.87 -10.34
CA ALA A 148 -5.31 4.97 -9.12
C ALA A 148 -4.99 3.85 -8.12
N ALA A 149 -4.81 2.61 -8.59
CA ALA A 149 -4.36 1.52 -7.70
C ALA A 149 -2.98 1.78 -7.11
N LEU A 150 -2.06 2.36 -7.89
CA LEU A 150 -0.74 2.76 -7.41
C LEU A 150 -0.81 3.89 -6.37
N LEU A 151 -1.68 4.88 -6.59
CA LEU A 151 -1.91 5.96 -5.62
C LEU A 151 -2.50 5.43 -4.32
N VAL A 152 -3.51 4.56 -4.39
CA VAL A 152 -4.10 3.93 -3.20
C VAL A 152 -3.05 3.10 -2.46
N ALA A 153 -2.26 2.28 -3.17
CA ALA A 153 -1.20 1.49 -2.56
C ALA A 153 -0.12 2.37 -1.90
N GLY A 154 0.29 3.45 -2.58
CA GLY A 154 1.26 4.41 -2.06
C GLY A 154 0.75 5.18 -0.84
N ALA A 155 -0.51 5.64 -0.88
CA ALA A 155 -1.16 6.31 0.23
C ALA A 155 -1.32 5.38 1.44
N SER A 156 -1.74 4.14 1.22
CA SER A 156 -1.82 3.11 2.27
C SER A 156 -0.45 2.84 2.89
N LEU A 157 0.60 2.65 2.08
CA LEU A 157 1.95 2.42 2.58
C LEU A 157 2.47 3.62 3.40
N PHE A 158 2.21 4.85 2.93
CA PHE A 158 2.56 6.06 3.66
C PHE A 158 1.80 6.19 4.99
N ALA A 159 0.51 5.89 5.00
CA ALA A 159 -0.31 5.87 6.22
C ALA A 159 0.16 4.80 7.21
N LEU A 160 0.57 3.63 6.72
CA LEU A 160 1.14 2.55 7.54
C LEU A 160 2.41 3.01 8.23
N VAL A 161 3.38 3.53 7.48
CA VAL A 161 4.66 3.98 8.02
C VAL A 161 4.47 5.15 9.00
N THR A 162 3.56 6.07 8.69
CA THR A 162 3.20 7.18 9.59
C THR A 162 2.64 6.67 10.91
N ALA A 163 1.70 5.72 10.86
CA ALA A 163 1.15 5.11 12.07
C ALA A 163 2.18 4.27 12.84
N MET A 164 3.10 3.58 12.17
CA MET A 164 4.21 2.87 12.81
C MET A 164 5.09 3.83 13.64
N VAL A 165 5.38 5.03 13.13
CA VAL A 165 6.12 6.06 13.90
C VAL A 165 5.33 6.47 15.14
N MET A 166 4.03 6.73 15.00
CA MET A 166 3.16 7.08 16.12
C MET A 166 3.10 5.97 17.17
N ARG A 167 2.94 4.70 16.75
CA ARG A 167 2.93 3.54 17.67
C ARG A 167 4.27 3.33 18.34
N THR A 168 5.37 3.55 17.62
CA THR A 168 6.72 3.49 18.21
C THR A 168 6.86 4.54 19.32
N ALA A 169 6.40 5.77 19.09
CA ALA A 169 6.41 6.80 20.13
C ALA A 169 5.47 6.46 21.29
N HIS A 170 4.33 5.83 21.02
CA HIS A 170 3.41 5.38 22.05
C HIS A 170 4.04 4.34 22.98
N HIS A 171 4.64 3.30 22.41
CA HIS A 171 5.20 2.18 23.17
C HIS A 171 6.59 2.44 23.75
N TRP A 172 7.43 3.25 23.09
CA TRP A 172 8.84 3.44 23.50
C TRP A 172 9.11 4.78 24.18
N ALA A 173 8.18 5.73 24.09
CA ALA A 173 8.33 7.07 24.65
C ALA A 173 7.11 7.52 25.48
N ASP A 174 6.27 6.55 25.87
CA ASP A 174 5.09 6.70 26.72
C ASP A 174 4.15 7.85 26.30
N VAL A 175 4.08 8.12 24.99
CA VAL A 175 3.16 9.12 24.45
C VAL A 175 1.76 8.51 24.42
N PRO A 176 0.74 9.07 25.08
CA PRO A 176 -0.60 8.47 25.06
C PRO A 176 -1.13 8.27 23.63
N TRP A 177 -1.82 7.14 23.37
CA TRP A 177 -2.47 6.88 22.08
C TRP A 177 -3.76 7.71 21.95
N ASN A 178 -3.57 9.01 21.84
CA ASN A 178 -4.60 10.02 21.63
C ASN A 178 -4.11 10.97 20.54
N THR A 179 -4.97 11.28 19.56
CA THR A 179 -4.59 12.08 18.41
C THR A 179 -4.02 13.44 18.79
N GLY A 180 -4.56 14.12 19.81
CA GLY A 180 -4.01 15.39 20.31
C GLY A 180 -2.61 15.20 20.89
N ALA A 181 -2.46 14.26 21.84
CA ALA A 181 -1.17 14.00 22.48
C ALA A 181 -0.08 13.55 21.49
N LEU A 182 -0.43 12.75 20.48
CA LEU A 182 0.49 12.33 19.43
C LEU A 182 0.93 13.49 18.55
N LEU A 183 0.00 14.39 18.18
CA LEU A 183 0.32 15.55 17.33
C LEU A 183 1.10 16.62 18.10
N ASP A 184 0.85 16.82 19.38
CA ASP A 184 1.57 17.79 20.20
C ASP A 184 2.98 17.30 20.61
N SER A 185 3.24 16.00 20.50
CA SER A 185 4.51 15.41 20.91
C SER A 185 5.65 15.77 19.97
N MET A 186 6.63 16.52 20.48
CA MET A 186 7.87 16.87 19.76
C MET A 186 8.62 15.63 19.26
N ARG A 187 8.59 14.53 20.03
CA ARG A 187 9.23 13.25 19.65
C ARG A 187 8.55 12.63 18.42
N VAL A 188 7.22 12.63 18.39
CA VAL A 188 6.45 12.16 17.22
C VAL A 188 6.72 13.04 16.02
N GLN A 189 6.71 14.36 16.20
CA GLN A 189 6.94 15.30 15.11
C GLN A 189 8.33 15.14 14.49
N ALA A 190 9.38 15.02 15.30
CA ALA A 190 10.73 14.77 14.85
C ALA A 190 10.87 13.41 14.14
N GLY A 191 10.32 12.34 14.73
CA GLY A 191 10.32 11.00 14.13
C GLY A 191 9.63 10.96 12.77
N LEU A 192 8.46 11.60 12.65
CA LEU A 192 7.73 11.71 11.39
C LEU A 192 8.55 12.47 10.33
N SER A 193 9.20 13.57 10.70
CA SER A 193 10.02 14.34 9.76
C SER A 193 11.21 13.53 9.25
N ILE A 194 11.90 12.79 10.12
CA ILE A 194 13.01 11.91 9.73
C ILE A 194 12.51 10.82 8.78
N VAL A 195 11.47 10.08 9.17
CA VAL A 195 10.96 8.96 8.39
C VAL A 195 10.37 9.39 7.05
N TRP A 196 9.62 10.50 7.01
CA TRP A 196 9.08 11.04 5.76
C TRP A 196 10.20 11.52 4.83
N THR A 197 11.27 12.12 5.35
CA THR A 197 12.44 12.50 4.55
C THR A 197 13.14 11.28 3.96
N LEU A 198 13.34 10.23 4.75
CA LEU A 198 13.92 8.97 4.28
C LEU A 198 13.05 8.29 3.21
N MET A 199 11.73 8.28 3.40
CA MET A 199 10.78 7.80 2.40
C MET A 199 10.86 8.61 1.11
N ALA A 200 10.87 9.94 1.22
CA ALA A 200 10.95 10.82 0.07
C ALA A 200 12.24 10.59 -0.73
N LEU A 201 13.37 10.47 -0.04
CA LEU A 201 14.65 10.15 -0.65
C LEU A 201 14.62 8.77 -1.34
N ALA A 202 14.07 7.74 -0.70
CA ALA A 202 13.91 6.42 -1.30
C ALA A 202 13.02 6.45 -2.56
N LEU A 203 11.95 7.25 -2.56
CA LEU A 203 11.09 7.47 -3.74
C LEU A 203 11.84 8.18 -4.86
N MET A 204 12.62 9.22 -4.55
CA MET A 204 13.38 9.98 -5.54
C MET A 204 14.51 9.16 -6.14
N ILE A 205 15.32 8.47 -5.32
CA ILE A 205 16.38 7.56 -5.78
C ILE A 205 15.77 6.42 -6.59
N GLY A 206 14.73 5.76 -6.07
CA GLY A 206 14.04 4.68 -6.76
C GLY A 206 13.37 5.12 -8.07
N GLY A 207 12.88 6.37 -8.13
CA GLY A 207 12.34 7.00 -9.33
C GLY A 207 13.41 7.29 -10.37
N HIS A 208 14.56 7.79 -9.94
CA HIS A 208 15.72 8.01 -10.79
C HIS A 208 16.26 6.69 -11.37
N MET A 209 16.52 5.70 -10.52
CA MET A 209 17.04 4.39 -10.95
C MET A 209 16.12 3.64 -11.91
N ARG A 210 14.80 3.86 -11.82
CA ARG A 210 13.79 3.21 -12.69
C ARG A 210 13.33 4.10 -13.84
N SER A 211 13.94 5.28 -14.03
CA SER A 211 13.48 6.31 -14.99
C SER A 211 11.98 6.64 -14.85
N ASN A 212 11.43 6.50 -13.64
CA ASN A 212 10.02 6.71 -13.35
C ASN A 212 9.80 8.10 -12.74
N ARG A 213 9.43 9.04 -13.61
CA ARG A 213 9.18 10.44 -13.23
C ARG A 213 8.04 10.59 -12.21
N GLN A 214 7.01 9.75 -12.23
CA GLN A 214 5.91 9.85 -11.26
C GLN A 214 6.37 9.50 -9.85
N LEU A 215 7.20 8.46 -9.72
CA LEU A 215 7.76 8.06 -8.43
C LEU A 215 8.70 9.14 -7.88
N TRP A 216 9.53 9.73 -8.75
CA TRP A 216 10.41 10.84 -8.39
C TRP A 216 9.62 12.07 -7.94
N LEU A 217 8.58 12.46 -8.69
CA LEU A 217 7.72 13.60 -8.35
C LEU A 217 6.98 13.37 -7.02
N GLY A 218 6.55 12.13 -6.73
CA GLY A 218 5.97 11.78 -5.44
C GLY A 218 6.94 12.00 -4.28
N GLY A 219 8.20 11.63 -4.44
CA GLY A 219 9.24 11.91 -3.45
C GLY A 219 9.52 13.41 -3.29
N ALA A 220 9.65 14.15 -4.40
CA ALA A 220 9.85 15.60 -4.36
C ALA A 220 8.68 16.33 -3.67
N ALA A 221 7.44 15.91 -3.96
CA ALA A 221 6.25 16.44 -3.29
C ALA A 221 6.28 16.15 -1.78
N LEU A 222 6.69 14.94 -1.37
CA LEU A 222 6.83 14.60 0.05
C LEU A 222 7.92 15.42 0.76
N ILE A 223 9.05 15.71 0.11
CA ILE A 223 10.03 16.68 0.63
C ILE A 223 9.39 18.05 0.83
N GLY A 224 8.64 18.55 -0.16
CA GLY A 224 7.91 19.81 -0.04
C GLY A 224 6.99 19.83 1.19
N VAL A 225 6.24 18.76 1.43
CA VAL A 225 5.38 18.61 2.62
C VAL A 225 6.20 18.65 3.91
N VAL A 226 7.31 17.91 3.99
CA VAL A 226 8.20 17.92 5.16
C VAL A 226 8.75 19.31 5.43
N VAL A 227 9.24 20.01 4.40
CA VAL A 227 9.79 21.36 4.51
C VAL A 227 8.73 22.34 5.02
N VAL A 228 7.54 22.33 4.41
CA VAL A 228 6.42 23.16 4.85
C VAL A 228 6.06 22.86 6.31
N LYS A 229 5.97 21.58 6.67
CA LYS A 229 5.70 21.15 8.05
C LYS A 229 6.76 21.68 9.02
N LEU A 230 8.04 21.55 8.70
CA LEU A 230 9.13 22.04 9.55
C LEU A 230 9.00 23.54 9.76
N PHE A 231 8.67 24.32 8.72
CA PHE A 231 8.41 25.74 8.91
C PHE A 231 7.28 26.01 9.89
N PHE A 232 6.11 25.38 9.75
CA PHE A 232 5.00 25.64 10.67
C PHE A 232 5.29 25.18 12.11
N VAL A 233 5.86 24.00 12.28
CA VAL A 233 6.15 23.43 13.60
C VAL A 233 7.29 24.19 14.29
N GLU A 234 8.36 24.52 13.55
CA GLU A 234 9.53 25.20 14.11
C GLU A 234 9.34 26.71 14.23
N LEU A 235 8.64 27.41 13.32
CA LEU A 235 8.40 28.86 13.48
C LEU A 235 7.44 29.19 14.63
N SER A 236 6.52 28.29 14.96
CA SER A 236 5.54 28.52 16.04
C SER A 236 6.17 28.47 17.44
N ASN A 237 7.28 27.74 17.60
CA ASN A 237 7.81 27.36 18.91
C ASN A 237 9.18 27.99 19.25
N ARG A 238 9.74 28.84 18.39
CA ARG A 238 11.16 29.24 18.46
C ARG A 238 11.45 30.68 18.00
N GLY A 239 12.46 31.31 18.63
CA GLY A 239 12.86 32.71 18.44
C GLY A 239 13.56 33.00 17.10
N GLY A 240 13.89 34.27 16.83
CA GLY A 240 14.40 34.72 15.51
C GLY A 240 15.66 34.01 14.97
N MET A 241 16.62 33.64 15.83
CA MET A 241 17.84 32.94 15.42
C MET A 241 17.60 31.49 14.97
N GLU A 242 16.68 30.79 15.63
CA GLU A 242 16.35 29.39 15.30
C GLU A 242 15.70 29.29 13.91
N ARG A 243 14.96 30.33 13.50
CA ARG A 243 14.41 30.42 12.15
C ARG A 243 15.50 30.47 11.08
N ILE A 244 16.58 31.23 11.31
CA ILE A 244 17.71 31.34 10.37
C ILE A 244 18.39 29.97 10.20
N VAL A 245 18.65 29.26 11.30
CA VAL A 245 19.25 27.91 11.25
C VAL A 245 18.32 26.92 10.54
N SER A 246 17.01 26.98 10.77
CA SER A 246 16.01 26.17 10.07
C SER A 246 15.98 26.45 8.57
N PHE A 247 16.00 27.73 8.14
CA PHE A 247 16.08 28.09 6.72
C PHE A 247 17.34 27.53 6.04
N ILE A 248 18.48 27.56 6.73
CA ILE A 248 19.73 27.00 6.22
C ILE A 248 19.63 25.48 6.12
N GLY A 249 19.10 24.80 7.15
CA GLY A 249 18.90 23.36 7.14
C GLY A 249 18.01 22.89 5.99
N VAL A 250 16.89 23.60 5.77
CA VAL A 250 16.00 23.39 4.62
C VAL A 250 16.74 23.64 3.30
N GLY A 251 17.50 24.73 3.19
CA GLY A 251 18.28 25.05 1.99
C GLY A 251 19.29 23.95 1.64
N ILE A 252 20.03 23.44 2.64
CA ILE A 252 20.97 22.32 2.48
C ILE A 252 20.22 21.04 2.07
N LEU A 253 19.08 20.74 2.69
CA LEU A 253 18.27 19.59 2.32
C LEU A 253 17.83 19.66 0.85
N LEU A 254 17.37 20.82 0.39
CA LEU A 254 16.98 21.04 -1.00
C LEU A 254 18.18 20.90 -1.96
N LEU A 255 19.38 21.35 -1.56
CA LEU A 255 20.60 21.16 -2.34
C LEU A 255 21.00 19.69 -2.46
N VAL A 256 20.97 18.92 -1.36
CA VAL A 256 21.25 17.49 -1.34
C VAL A 256 20.28 16.74 -2.26
N VAL A 257 19.00 17.07 -2.19
CA VAL A 257 17.96 16.50 -3.06
C VAL A 257 18.22 16.83 -4.53
N GLY A 258 18.52 18.10 -4.84
CA GLY A 258 18.84 18.54 -6.20
C GLY A 258 20.10 17.89 -6.78
N TYR A 259 21.09 17.58 -5.95
CA TYR A 259 22.33 16.92 -6.36
C TYR A 259 22.17 15.41 -6.58
N PHE A 260 21.58 14.68 -5.62
CA PHE A 260 21.54 13.21 -5.66
C PHE A 260 20.38 12.62 -6.47
N ALA A 261 19.35 13.41 -6.77
CA ALA A 261 18.18 12.92 -7.47
C ALA A 261 17.76 13.88 -8.59
N PRO A 262 18.54 13.99 -9.68
CA PRO A 262 18.14 14.79 -10.83
C PRO A 262 16.84 14.24 -11.46
N LEU A 263 16.03 15.13 -12.02
CA LEU A 263 14.77 14.78 -12.67
C LEU A 263 15.05 13.82 -13.84
N PRO A 264 14.42 12.62 -13.90
CA PRO A 264 14.60 11.70 -15.01
C PRO A 264 14.16 12.34 -16.34
N PRO A 265 14.94 12.15 -17.44
CA PRO A 265 14.60 12.72 -18.74
C PRO A 265 13.25 12.21 -19.23
N LYS A 266 12.49 13.08 -19.91
CA LYS A 266 11.22 12.70 -20.56
C LYS A 266 11.57 11.85 -21.79
N HIS A 267 10.92 10.71 -21.99
CA HIS A 267 11.05 9.95 -23.24
C HIS A 267 10.76 10.89 -24.42
N SER A 268 11.79 11.17 -25.22
CA SER A 268 11.67 11.88 -26.48
C SER A 268 10.82 11.01 -27.40
N VAL A 269 9.68 11.55 -27.82
CA VAL A 269 9.02 11.05 -29.04
C VAL A 269 10.08 11.13 -30.12
N THR A 270 10.45 9.99 -30.70
CA THR A 270 11.29 9.93 -31.88
C THR A 270 10.69 10.88 -32.91
N GLU A 271 11.32 12.02 -33.15
CA GLU A 271 11.14 12.76 -34.38
C GLU A 271 11.55 11.79 -35.49
N VAL A 272 10.55 11.19 -36.13
CA VAL A 272 10.74 10.48 -37.38
C VAL A 272 11.24 11.52 -38.35
N GLY A 273 12.51 11.36 -38.76
CA GLY A 273 13.24 12.34 -39.54
C GLY A 273 12.43 12.86 -40.73
N GLU A 274 12.32 14.18 -40.79
CA GLU A 274 12.03 14.92 -42.00
C GLU A 274 13.16 14.61 -43.01
N LYS A 275 12.98 13.56 -43.82
CA LYS A 275 13.74 13.46 -45.07
C LYS A 275 13.20 14.56 -45.99
N PRO A 276 14.06 15.43 -46.55
CA PRO A 276 13.61 16.40 -47.54
C PRO A 276 13.07 15.62 -48.74
N GLY A 277 11.79 15.85 -49.07
CA GLY A 277 11.12 15.21 -50.20
C GLY A 277 11.81 15.51 -51.53
N PRO A 278 11.69 14.63 -52.54
CA PRO A 278 12.29 14.86 -53.84
C PRO A 278 11.64 16.09 -54.49
N GLY A 279 12.48 17.03 -54.95
CA GLY A 279 12.04 18.24 -55.64
C GLY A 279 11.22 17.94 -56.91
N PRO A 280 10.45 18.92 -57.41
CA PRO A 280 9.54 18.71 -58.52
C PRO A 280 10.31 18.33 -59.79
N THR A 281 9.94 17.18 -60.36
CA THR A 281 10.46 16.70 -61.65
C THR A 281 9.87 17.55 -62.77
N ALA A 282 10.70 18.29 -63.49
CA ALA A 282 10.29 18.99 -64.69
C ALA A 282 9.88 17.98 -65.78
N ALA A 283 8.73 18.22 -66.41
CA ALA A 283 8.23 17.44 -67.55
C ALA A 283 9.15 17.61 -68.77
N PRO A 284 9.29 16.59 -69.63
CA PRO A 284 10.03 16.74 -70.88
C PRO A 284 9.16 17.42 -71.93
N ASP A 285 9.73 18.44 -72.58
CA ASP A 285 9.14 19.10 -73.74
C ASP A 285 9.02 18.11 -74.90
N THR A 286 7.82 18.02 -75.46
CA THR A 286 7.52 17.34 -76.71
C THR A 286 8.07 18.13 -77.91
N LEU A 287 8.89 17.47 -78.73
CA LEU A 287 9.08 17.75 -80.15
C LEU A 287 9.06 16.40 -80.91
#